data_AF-A0A0F4XKK5-F1
#
_entry.id   AF-A0A0F4XKK5-F1
#
_cell.length_a   1.000
_cell.length_b   1.000
_cell.length_c   1.000
_cell.angle_alpha   90.00
_cell.angle_beta   90.00
_cell.angle_gamma   90.00
#
_symmetry.space_group_name_H-M   'P 1'
#
loop_
_entity.id
_entity.type
_entity.pdbx_description
1 polymer ?
#
loop_
_entity_poly.entity_id
_entity_poly.type
_entity_poly.pdbx_seq_one_letter_code
_entity_poly.pdbx_strand_id
1 'polypeptide(L)'
;MGHHKAAVKLKKYVLFFNFLDVHSLGLPSYFSLLDNFSAEGLRRMQTPMLWLKTRYGVEADDVLREEHSDKRRIEEILASVPAGVGAETLGGYRAYLLSKQGEGGTTIRSVRLSLRAAKSMLAAASPAFDTLPTQKTVSAYLAQNPGQRAGSQGFISYLNRTRSLNLKVEVSERAIARAKKHRLETALYSMYSTGGEGEAFERTWIKTALILLHGVSSLNKKSFSYSLFTVQGQAGFNVVLKEETYWVPGPTCRPSFMSESTAPS
;
A
#
# COMPACT_ATOMS: atom_id res chain seq x y z
N MET A 1 -8.01 9.07 -43.95
CA MET A 1 -7.34 9.15 -42.63
C MET A 1 -7.22 7.81 -41.86
N GLY A 2 -7.80 6.69 -42.31
CA GLY A 2 -7.72 5.39 -41.60
C GLY A 2 -6.38 4.65 -41.75
N HIS A 3 -5.77 4.69 -42.94
CA HIS A 3 -4.55 3.90 -43.25
C HIS A 3 -3.32 4.31 -42.43
N HIS A 4 -3.15 5.61 -42.14
CA HIS A 4 -2.05 6.10 -41.32
C HIS A 4 -2.17 5.62 -39.85
N LYS A 5 -3.39 5.64 -39.28
CA LYS A 5 -3.65 5.11 -37.93
C LYS A 5 -3.42 3.59 -37.85
N ALA A 6 -3.77 2.85 -38.90
CA ALA A 6 -3.52 1.41 -39.00
C ALA A 6 -2.02 1.09 -39.06
N ALA A 7 -1.25 1.82 -39.88
CA ALA A 7 0.20 1.65 -40.00
C ALA A 7 0.94 1.95 -38.68
N VAL A 8 0.53 3.00 -37.96
CA VAL A 8 1.09 3.34 -36.63
C VAL A 8 0.76 2.27 -35.59
N LYS A 9 -0.44 1.66 -35.64
CA LYS A 9 -0.78 0.51 -34.78
C LYS A 9 0.06 -0.72 -35.13
N LEU A 10 0.25 -1.01 -36.42
CA LEU A 10 1.04 -2.17 -36.85
C LEU A 10 2.50 -2.08 -36.39
N LYS A 11 3.11 -0.89 -36.44
CA LYS A 11 4.47 -0.65 -35.92
C LYS A 11 4.63 -1.08 -34.46
N LYS A 12 3.59 -0.95 -33.64
CA LYS A 12 3.62 -1.37 -32.23
C LYS A 12 3.69 -2.88 -32.05
N TYR A 13 3.22 -3.65 -33.04
CA TYR A 13 3.20 -5.10 -33.00
C TYR A 13 4.43 -5.74 -33.65
N VAL A 14 5.29 -4.97 -34.33
CA VAL A 14 6.50 -5.49 -34.99
C VAL A 14 7.39 -6.25 -34.01
N LEU A 15 7.60 -5.72 -32.80
CA LEU A 15 8.38 -6.40 -31.76
C LEU A 15 7.75 -7.73 -31.32
N PHE A 16 6.42 -7.82 -31.34
CA PHE A 16 5.70 -9.03 -30.99
C PHE A 16 5.91 -10.13 -32.03
N PHE A 17 5.71 -9.81 -33.31
CA PHE A 17 5.89 -10.78 -34.39
C PHE A 17 7.35 -11.16 -34.61
N ASN A 18 8.30 -10.23 -34.46
CA ASN A 18 9.72 -10.55 -34.51
C ASN A 18 10.11 -11.55 -33.40
N PHE A 19 9.56 -11.40 -32.19
CA PHE A 19 9.76 -12.40 -31.14
C PHE A 19 9.23 -13.77 -31.52
N LEU A 20 8.07 -13.86 -32.17
CA LEU A 20 7.53 -15.13 -32.66
C LEU A 20 8.44 -15.75 -33.73
N ASP A 21 8.95 -14.94 -34.66
CA ASP A 21 9.81 -15.40 -35.76
C ASP A 21 11.18 -15.89 -35.27
N VAL A 22 11.73 -15.26 -34.24
CA VAL A 22 13.03 -15.63 -33.64
C VAL A 22 12.91 -16.80 -32.66
N HIS A 23 11.69 -17.14 -32.21
CA HIS A 23 11.50 -18.23 -31.26
C HIS A 23 11.76 -19.59 -31.92
N SER A 24 12.91 -20.18 -31.58
CA SER A 24 13.46 -21.39 -32.22
C SER A 24 12.73 -22.70 -31.92
N LEU A 25 11.81 -22.71 -30.95
CA LEU A 25 11.11 -23.90 -30.46
C LEU A 25 9.64 -23.99 -30.92
N GLY A 26 9.24 -23.22 -31.92
CA GLY A 26 7.87 -23.20 -32.46
C GLY A 26 7.02 -22.09 -31.84
N LEU A 27 5.72 -22.34 -31.62
CA LEU A 27 4.82 -21.35 -31.02
C LEU A 27 5.16 -21.17 -29.54
N PRO A 28 5.45 -19.94 -29.08
CA PRO A 28 5.80 -19.71 -27.69
C PRO A 28 4.60 -19.97 -26.78
N SER A 29 4.89 -20.60 -25.63
CA SER A 29 3.91 -20.74 -24.55
C SER A 29 3.52 -19.38 -23.99
N TYR A 30 2.36 -19.30 -23.33
CA TYR A 30 1.96 -18.08 -22.62
C TYR A 30 2.98 -17.65 -21.55
N PHE A 31 3.67 -18.61 -20.92
CA PHE A 31 4.77 -18.34 -20.01
C PHE A 31 5.94 -17.61 -20.70
N SER A 32 6.39 -18.11 -21.86
CA SER A 32 7.47 -17.50 -22.65
C SER A 32 7.11 -16.09 -23.12
N LEU A 33 5.84 -15.87 -23.45
CA LEU A 33 5.31 -14.55 -23.80
C LEU A 33 5.32 -13.60 -22.60
N LEU A 34 4.97 -14.07 -21.40
CA LEU A 34 5.01 -13.27 -20.18
C LEU A 34 6.43 -12.91 -19.76
N ASP A 35 7.38 -13.83 -19.89
CA ASP A 35 8.78 -13.60 -19.56
C ASP A 35 9.39 -12.51 -20.47
N ASN A 36 9.12 -12.58 -21.77
CA ASN A 36 9.66 -11.61 -22.73
C ASN A 36 8.96 -10.25 -22.71
N PHE A 37 7.62 -10.20 -22.57
CA PHE A 37 6.85 -8.95 -22.70
C PHE A 37 6.33 -8.39 -21.38
N SER A 38 6.37 -9.14 -20.27
CA SER A 38 5.67 -8.86 -19.02
C SER A 38 4.13 -8.82 -19.14
N ALA A 39 3.44 -8.90 -18.00
CA ALA A 39 1.98 -8.80 -17.95
C ALA A 39 1.43 -7.48 -18.53
N GLU A 40 2.12 -6.35 -18.29
CA GLU A 40 1.71 -5.04 -18.81
C GLU A 40 1.96 -4.92 -20.31
N GLY A 41 3.05 -5.50 -20.82
CA GLY A 41 3.30 -5.55 -22.26
C GLY A 41 2.25 -6.37 -22.98
N LEU A 42 1.92 -7.56 -22.48
CA LEU A 42 0.85 -8.38 -23.06
C LEU A 42 -0.52 -7.71 -22.99
N ARG A 43 -0.81 -6.92 -21.94
CA ARG A 43 -2.02 -6.09 -21.86
C ARG A 43 -2.10 -5.06 -22.99
N ARG A 44 -0.97 -4.58 -23.51
CA ARG A 44 -0.92 -3.66 -24.65
C ARG A 44 -0.98 -4.38 -26.01
N MET A 45 -0.71 -5.70 -26.02
CA MET A 45 -0.72 -6.57 -27.21
C MET A 45 -2.00 -7.42 -27.32
N GLN A 46 -3.17 -6.87 -26.95
CA GLN A 46 -4.43 -7.63 -27.00
C GLN A 46 -4.76 -8.18 -28.39
N THR A 47 -4.54 -7.42 -29.46
CA THR A 47 -4.83 -7.87 -30.83
C THR A 47 -3.92 -9.05 -31.26
N PRO A 48 -2.58 -8.98 -31.11
CA PRO A 48 -1.73 -10.14 -31.33
C PRO A 48 -2.06 -11.36 -30.45
N MET A 49 -2.39 -11.14 -29.16
CA MET A 49 -2.80 -12.22 -28.25
C MET A 49 -4.11 -12.89 -28.68
N LEU A 50 -5.08 -12.10 -29.15
CA LEU A 50 -6.33 -12.64 -29.70
C LEU A 50 -6.07 -13.47 -30.96
N TRP A 51 -5.20 -13.00 -31.85
CA TRP A 51 -4.79 -13.75 -33.04
C TRP A 51 -4.12 -15.09 -32.67
N LEU A 52 -3.20 -15.10 -31.69
CA LEU A 52 -2.56 -16.31 -31.19
C LEU A 52 -3.58 -17.30 -30.60
N LYS A 53 -4.54 -16.80 -29.82
CA LYS A 53 -5.64 -17.62 -29.30
C LYS A 53 -6.47 -18.23 -30.42
N THR A 54 -6.96 -17.41 -31.36
CA THR A 54 -7.86 -17.86 -32.43
C THR A 54 -7.20 -18.81 -33.42
N ARG A 55 -5.93 -18.55 -33.77
CA ARG A 55 -5.22 -19.31 -34.81
C ARG A 55 -4.48 -20.53 -34.26
N TYR A 56 -4.00 -20.48 -33.03
CA TYR A 56 -3.07 -21.46 -32.46
C TYR A 56 -3.47 -21.98 -31.08
N GLY A 57 -4.60 -21.53 -30.52
CA GLY A 57 -5.10 -22.01 -29.23
C GLY A 57 -4.29 -21.56 -28.02
N VAL A 58 -3.37 -20.59 -28.17
CA VAL A 58 -2.58 -20.06 -27.04
C VAL A 58 -3.49 -19.17 -26.19
N GLU A 59 -3.99 -19.71 -25.09
CA GLU A 59 -4.86 -18.99 -24.17
C GLU A 59 -4.06 -18.17 -23.16
N ALA A 60 -4.58 -16.98 -22.83
CA ALA A 60 -4.06 -16.21 -21.72
C ALA A 60 -4.47 -16.89 -20.41
N ASP A 61 -3.48 -17.16 -19.56
CA ASP A 61 -3.71 -17.68 -18.22
C ASP A 61 -3.63 -16.53 -17.21
N ASP A 62 -4.79 -16.11 -16.71
CA ASP A 62 -4.88 -15.03 -15.74
C ASP A 62 -4.18 -15.35 -14.41
N VAL A 63 -4.14 -16.62 -14.00
CA VAL A 63 -3.43 -17.06 -12.79
C VAL A 63 -1.93 -16.90 -13.02
N LEU A 64 -1.41 -17.45 -14.11
CA LEU A 64 0.02 -17.37 -14.46
C LEU A 64 0.49 -15.92 -14.61
N ARG A 65 -0.37 -15.06 -15.17
CA ARG A 65 -0.12 -13.61 -15.32
C ARG A 65 -0.03 -12.89 -13.98
N GLU A 66 -0.93 -13.18 -13.05
CA GLU A 66 -0.89 -12.61 -11.70
C GLU A 66 0.32 -13.13 -10.92
N GLU A 67 0.63 -14.42 -11.01
CA GLU A 67 1.81 -14.99 -10.36
C GLU A 67 3.12 -14.36 -10.88
N HIS A 68 3.25 -14.19 -12.20
CA HIS A 68 4.40 -13.51 -12.79
C HIS A 68 4.52 -12.07 -12.29
N SER A 69 3.39 -11.36 -12.21
CA SER A 69 3.35 -9.99 -11.68
C SER A 69 3.76 -9.93 -10.20
N ASP A 70 3.39 -10.93 -9.41
CA ASP A 70 3.74 -11.01 -7.99
C ASP A 70 5.20 -11.39 -7.77
N LYS A 71 5.77 -12.30 -8.58
CA LYS A 71 7.22 -12.58 -8.59
C LYS A 71 8.03 -11.31 -8.86
N ARG A 72 7.66 -10.55 -9.90
CA ARG A 72 8.33 -9.27 -10.20
C ARG A 72 8.24 -8.28 -9.04
N ARG A 73 7.06 -8.12 -8.44
CA ARG A 73 6.86 -7.23 -7.26
C ARG A 73 7.67 -7.69 -6.04
N ILE A 74 7.90 -8.99 -5.87
CA ILE A 74 8.78 -9.51 -4.81
C ILE A 74 10.21 -9.03 -5.05
N GLU A 75 10.71 -9.14 -6.27
CA GLU A 75 12.06 -8.65 -6.61
C GLU A 75 12.17 -7.13 -6.43
N GLU A 76 11.16 -6.36 -6.83
CA GLU A 76 11.10 -4.91 -6.60
C GLU A 76 11.16 -4.57 -5.09
N ILE A 77 10.48 -5.35 -4.24
CA ILE A 77 10.53 -5.17 -2.78
C ILE A 77 11.95 -5.39 -2.26
N LEU A 78 12.64 -6.44 -2.71
CA LEU A 78 14.02 -6.73 -2.28
C LEU A 78 15.01 -5.67 -2.76
N ALA A 79 14.95 -5.31 -4.04
CA ALA A 79 15.85 -4.34 -4.67
C ALA A 79 15.72 -2.94 -4.04
N SER A 80 14.57 -2.63 -3.45
CA SER A 80 14.32 -1.35 -2.79
C SER A 80 14.91 -1.22 -1.38
N VAL A 81 15.63 -2.23 -0.89
CA VAL A 81 16.31 -2.23 0.41
C VAL A 81 17.82 -2.18 0.18
N PRO A 82 18.54 -1.20 0.74
CA PRO A 82 20.00 -1.12 0.64
C PRO A 82 20.69 -2.37 1.21
N ALA A 83 21.85 -2.71 0.67
CA ALA A 83 22.66 -3.80 1.17
C ALA A 83 23.01 -3.60 2.66
N GLY A 84 22.99 -4.69 3.42
CA GLY A 84 23.21 -4.69 4.87
C GLY A 84 22.24 -5.61 5.60
N VAL A 85 22.15 -5.43 6.93
CA VAL A 85 21.40 -6.32 7.83
C VAL A 85 19.92 -6.45 7.44
N GLY A 86 19.29 -5.36 7.01
CA GLY A 86 17.90 -5.38 6.54
C GLY A 86 17.70 -6.18 5.25
N ALA A 87 18.58 -6.02 4.26
CA ALA A 87 18.51 -6.78 3.01
C ALA A 87 18.77 -8.27 3.24
N GLU A 88 19.78 -8.62 4.03
CA GLU A 88 20.07 -10.01 4.40
C GLU A 88 18.87 -10.68 5.10
N THR A 89 18.28 -9.95 6.05
CA THR A 89 17.14 -10.44 6.83
C THR A 89 15.89 -10.61 5.98
N LEU A 90 15.62 -9.66 5.07
CA LEU A 90 14.48 -9.74 4.16
C LEU A 90 14.67 -10.84 3.10
N GLY A 91 15.89 -11.01 2.61
CA GLY A 91 16.27 -12.09 1.69
C GLY A 91 16.14 -13.47 2.33
N GLY A 92 16.62 -13.63 3.56
CA GLY A 92 16.44 -14.87 4.33
C GLY A 92 14.97 -15.18 4.61
N TYR A 93 14.16 -14.16 4.91
CA TYR A 93 12.71 -14.35 5.08
C TYR A 93 12.01 -14.73 3.78
N ARG A 94 12.41 -14.16 2.63
CA ARG A 94 11.93 -14.59 1.30
C ARG A 94 12.22 -16.07 1.06
N ALA A 95 13.45 -16.51 1.30
CA ALA A 95 13.83 -17.92 1.11
C ALA A 95 12.95 -18.86 1.96
N TYR A 96 12.74 -18.51 3.23
CA TYR A 96 11.83 -19.23 4.12
C TYR A 96 10.38 -19.28 3.61
N LEU A 97 9.86 -18.15 3.10
CA LEU A 97 8.50 -18.09 2.56
C LEU A 97 8.35 -18.88 1.25
N LEU A 98 9.37 -18.89 0.40
CA LEU A 98 9.37 -19.65 -0.86
C LEU A 98 9.45 -21.16 -0.60
N SER A 99 10.18 -21.63 0.41
CA SER A 99 10.13 -23.04 0.84
C SER A 99 8.70 -23.47 1.19
N LYS A 100 8.01 -22.66 2.01
CA LYS A 100 6.60 -22.93 2.35
C LYS A 100 5.65 -22.87 1.17
N GLN A 101 5.94 -22.04 0.16
CA GLN A 101 5.15 -21.98 -1.06
C GLN A 101 5.37 -23.24 -1.91
N GLY A 102 6.61 -23.73 -2.01
CA GLY A 102 6.92 -25.00 -2.68
C GLY A 102 6.27 -26.22 -2.03
N GLU A 103 6.09 -26.19 -0.71
CA GLU A 103 5.38 -27.20 0.07
C GLU A 103 3.83 -27.06 -0.02
N GLY A 104 3.31 -26.08 -0.76
CA GLY A 104 1.87 -25.82 -0.88
C GLY A 104 1.23 -25.14 0.34
N GLY A 105 2.01 -24.75 1.34
CA GLY A 105 1.52 -24.09 2.55
C GLY A 105 1.16 -22.61 2.38
N THR A 106 1.49 -22.00 1.24
CA THR A 106 1.12 -20.60 0.93
C THR A 106 1.13 -20.31 -0.57
N THR A 107 0.62 -19.15 -0.97
CA THR A 107 0.61 -18.68 -2.38
C THR A 107 1.67 -17.60 -2.59
N ILE A 108 2.12 -17.41 -3.84
CA ILE A 108 3.08 -16.34 -4.18
C ILE A 108 2.55 -14.94 -3.80
N ARG A 109 1.24 -14.73 -3.91
CA ARG A 109 0.56 -13.52 -3.47
C ARG A 109 0.72 -13.27 -1.98
N SER A 110 0.59 -14.32 -1.17
CA SER A 110 0.79 -14.26 0.28
C SER A 110 2.25 -13.97 0.61
N VAL A 111 3.20 -14.62 -0.08
CA VAL A 111 4.64 -14.33 0.05
C VAL A 111 4.92 -12.83 -0.16
N ARG A 112 4.42 -12.26 -1.26
CA ARG A 112 4.55 -10.82 -1.57
C ARG A 112 3.97 -9.93 -0.46
N LEU A 113 2.78 -10.25 0.05
CA LEU A 113 2.13 -9.48 1.12
C LEU A 113 2.93 -9.53 2.42
N SER A 114 3.41 -10.71 2.80
CA SER A 114 4.26 -10.90 3.99
C SER A 114 5.60 -10.17 3.85
N LEU A 115 6.24 -10.18 2.68
CA LEU A 115 7.47 -9.44 2.44
C LEU A 115 7.26 -7.93 2.50
N ARG A 116 6.13 -7.43 2.02
CA ARG A 116 5.78 -6.00 2.13
C ARG A 116 5.64 -5.59 3.59
N ALA A 117 4.94 -6.39 4.40
CA ALA A 117 4.79 -6.14 5.84
C ALA A 117 6.15 -6.20 6.57
N ALA A 118 7.01 -7.16 6.22
CA ALA A 118 8.36 -7.28 6.77
C ALA A 118 9.22 -6.06 6.44
N LYS A 119 9.24 -5.63 5.17
CA LYS A 119 9.95 -4.40 4.74
C LYS A 119 9.46 -3.18 5.52
N SER A 120 8.14 -2.99 5.63
CA SER A 120 7.58 -1.86 6.37
C SER A 120 7.95 -1.87 7.85
N MET A 121 8.02 -3.05 8.49
CA MET A 121 8.49 -3.18 9.87
C MET A 121 9.99 -2.85 10.00
N LEU A 122 10.82 -3.31 9.07
CA LEU A 122 12.26 -2.96 9.05
C LEU A 122 12.45 -1.45 8.90
N ALA A 123 11.71 -0.81 7.98
CA ALA A 123 11.74 0.64 7.79
C ALA A 123 11.29 1.41 9.04
N ALA A 124 10.38 0.85 9.83
CA ALA A 124 9.94 1.44 11.10
C ALA A 124 10.97 1.27 12.23
N ALA A 125 11.86 0.28 12.13
CA ALA A 125 13.01 0.15 13.04
C ALA A 125 14.12 1.13 12.64
N SER A 126 14.46 1.18 11.36
CA SER A 126 15.34 2.19 10.77
C SER A 126 14.99 2.43 9.29
N PRO A 127 14.79 3.68 8.87
CA PRO A 127 14.62 4.03 7.45
C PRO A 127 15.79 3.62 6.56
N ALA A 128 17.00 3.51 7.13
CA ALA A 128 18.20 3.07 6.43
C ALA A 128 18.35 1.54 6.39
N PHE A 129 17.46 0.79 7.03
CA PHE A 129 17.48 -0.69 7.09
C PHE A 129 18.76 -1.29 7.70
N ASP A 130 19.48 -0.51 8.50
CA ASP A 130 20.75 -0.88 9.15
C ASP A 130 20.56 -1.55 10.52
N THR A 131 19.36 -1.51 11.09
CA THR A 131 19.05 -2.08 12.39
C THR A 131 17.84 -3.01 12.34
N LEU A 132 17.87 -4.04 13.19
CA LEU A 132 16.75 -4.97 13.34
C LEU A 132 15.68 -4.40 14.28
N PRO A 133 14.41 -4.84 14.14
CA PRO A 133 13.34 -4.39 15.00
C PRO A 133 13.58 -4.80 16.46
N THR A 134 13.39 -3.85 17.36
CA THR A 134 13.30 -4.07 18.81
C THR A 134 11.82 -4.19 19.23
N GLN A 135 11.55 -4.69 20.44
CA GLN A 135 10.18 -4.76 20.95
C GLN A 135 9.47 -3.40 20.92
N LYS A 136 10.19 -2.32 21.25
CA LYS A 136 9.66 -0.96 21.20
C LYS A 136 9.19 -0.58 19.78
N THR A 137 10.03 -0.85 18.78
CA THR A 137 9.70 -0.54 17.37
C THR A 137 8.57 -1.42 16.84
N VAL A 138 8.53 -2.70 17.21
CA VAL A 138 7.44 -3.62 16.84
C VAL A 138 6.12 -3.18 17.44
N SER A 139 6.09 -2.89 18.74
CA SER A 139 4.87 -2.43 19.42
C SER A 139 4.36 -1.11 18.83
N ALA A 140 5.26 -0.15 18.55
CA ALA A 140 4.90 1.11 17.90
C ALA A 140 4.35 0.90 16.48
N TYR A 141 5.02 0.07 15.68
CA TYR A 141 4.60 -0.26 14.31
C TYR A 141 3.21 -0.89 14.27
N LEU A 142 2.97 -1.89 15.11
CA LEU A 142 1.70 -2.61 15.19
C LEU A 142 0.58 -1.73 15.78
N ALA A 143 0.90 -0.79 16.68
CA ALA A 143 -0.07 0.21 17.16
C ALA A 143 -0.55 1.14 16.03
N GLN A 144 0.37 1.55 15.16
CA GLN A 144 0.07 2.41 14.02
C GLN A 144 -0.60 1.66 12.86
N ASN A 145 -0.32 0.36 12.73
CA ASN A 145 -0.77 -0.48 11.62
C ASN A 145 -1.49 -1.75 12.11
N PRO A 146 -2.64 -1.63 12.82
CA PRO A 146 -3.30 -2.79 13.43
C PRO A 146 -3.73 -3.86 12.41
N GLY A 147 -4.09 -3.45 11.19
CA GLY A 147 -4.44 -4.37 10.10
C GLY A 147 -3.26 -5.19 9.54
N GLN A 148 -2.02 -4.86 9.88
CA GLN A 148 -0.84 -5.60 9.45
C GLN A 148 -0.38 -6.68 10.44
N ARG A 149 -1.05 -6.83 11.59
CA ARG A 149 -0.69 -7.80 12.64
C ARG A 149 -0.46 -9.21 12.10
N ALA A 150 -1.41 -9.75 11.33
CA ALA A 150 -1.29 -11.09 10.75
C ALA A 150 -0.11 -11.22 9.79
N GLY A 151 0.12 -10.21 8.93
CA GLY A 151 1.25 -10.19 8.00
C GLY A 151 2.61 -10.07 8.68
N SER A 152 2.66 -9.38 9.83
CA SER A 152 3.85 -9.16 10.63
C SER A 152 4.21 -10.33 11.55
N GLN A 153 3.24 -11.14 11.98
CA GLN A 153 3.46 -12.27 12.90
C GLN A 153 4.44 -13.30 12.32
N GLY A 154 4.32 -13.63 11.03
CA GLY A 154 5.23 -14.57 10.36
C GLY A 154 6.68 -14.08 10.37
N PHE A 155 6.88 -12.77 10.17
CA PHE A 155 8.21 -12.16 10.18
C PHE A 155 8.80 -12.09 11.59
N ILE A 156 7.99 -11.72 12.59
CA ILE A 156 8.39 -11.74 14.01
C ILE A 156 8.83 -13.15 14.42
N SER A 157 8.04 -14.17 14.07
CA SER A 157 8.40 -15.57 14.35
C SER A 157 9.69 -15.99 13.65
N TYR A 158 9.92 -15.54 12.42
CA TYR A 158 11.15 -15.80 11.68
C TYR A 158 12.37 -15.14 12.36
N LEU A 159 12.25 -13.89 12.78
CA LEU A 159 13.30 -13.17 13.49
C LEU A 159 13.65 -13.83 14.82
N ASN A 160 12.65 -14.21 15.61
CA ASN A 160 12.88 -14.88 16.89
C ASN A 160 13.64 -16.21 16.71
N ARG A 161 13.36 -16.96 15.64
CA ARG A 161 14.04 -18.25 15.35
C ARG A 161 15.45 -18.08 14.82
N THR A 162 15.70 -17.09 13.96
CA THR A 162 16.97 -16.95 13.23
C THR A 162 17.96 -16.01 13.91
N ARG A 163 17.49 -15.10 14.74
CA ARG A 163 18.31 -14.06 15.39
C ARG A 163 18.19 -14.09 16.93
N SER A 164 17.60 -15.16 17.48
CA SER A 164 17.39 -15.36 18.93
C SER A 164 16.73 -14.16 19.63
N LEU A 165 15.84 -13.47 18.92
CA LEU A 165 15.07 -12.36 19.49
C LEU A 165 13.86 -12.90 20.28
N ASN A 166 13.33 -12.07 21.18
CA ASN A 166 12.11 -12.39 21.94
C ASN A 166 11.04 -11.32 21.70
N LEU A 167 10.72 -11.09 20.43
CA LEU A 167 9.72 -10.12 19.99
C LEU A 167 8.31 -10.68 20.14
N LYS A 168 7.41 -9.88 20.70
CA LYS A 168 5.99 -10.16 20.92
C LYS A 168 5.12 -9.33 19.97
N VAL A 169 4.03 -9.95 19.51
CA VAL A 169 3.02 -9.33 18.62
C VAL A 169 1.97 -8.53 19.40
N GLU A 170 1.97 -8.65 20.73
CA GLU A 170 0.98 -8.03 21.60
C GLU A 170 1.15 -6.51 21.66
N VAL A 171 0.03 -5.80 21.46
CA VAL A 171 -0.06 -4.35 21.62
C VAL A 171 -1.34 -4.04 22.35
N SER A 172 -1.25 -3.22 23.39
CA SER A 172 -2.41 -2.81 24.19
C SER A 172 -3.37 -1.96 23.36
N GLU A 173 -4.66 -2.11 23.61
CA GLU A 173 -5.71 -1.30 22.97
C GLU A 173 -5.49 0.20 23.23
N ARG A 174 -5.01 0.54 24.43
CA ARG A 174 -4.60 1.91 24.78
C ARG A 174 -3.51 2.46 23.87
N ALA A 175 -2.53 1.64 23.47
CA ALA A 175 -1.49 2.07 22.53
C ALA A 175 -2.05 2.27 21.11
N ILE A 176 -2.96 1.39 20.67
CA ILE A 176 -3.64 1.53 19.38
C ILE A 176 -4.50 2.80 19.34
N ALA A 177 -5.27 3.06 20.40
CA ALA A 177 -6.10 4.27 20.52
C ALA A 177 -5.26 5.55 20.52
N ARG A 178 -4.13 5.57 21.26
CA ARG A 178 -3.19 6.70 21.25
C ARG A 178 -2.58 6.93 19.87
N ALA A 179 -2.14 5.86 19.18
CA ALA A 179 -1.60 5.98 17.83
C ALA A 179 -2.65 6.50 16.84
N LYS A 180 -3.91 6.03 16.93
CA LYS A 180 -5.03 6.52 16.11
C LYS A 180 -5.28 8.01 16.34
N LYS A 181 -5.32 8.46 17.61
CA LYS A 181 -5.49 9.87 17.98
C LYS A 181 -4.36 10.72 17.40
N HIS A 182 -3.11 10.34 17.65
CA HIS A 182 -1.95 11.05 17.14
C HIS A 182 -1.96 11.17 15.61
N ARG A 183 -2.33 10.10 14.89
CA ARG A 183 -2.45 10.14 13.42
C ARG A 183 -3.47 11.17 12.93
N LEU A 184 -4.60 11.30 13.61
CA LEU A 184 -5.64 12.26 13.26
C LEU A 184 -5.20 13.70 13.56
N GLU A 185 -4.50 13.91 14.69
CA GLU A 185 -3.89 15.20 15.04
C GLU A 185 -2.86 15.64 14.00
N THR A 186 -1.93 14.77 13.62
CA THR A 186 -0.92 15.04 12.59
C THR A 186 -1.58 15.31 11.23
N ALA A 187 -2.62 14.57 10.87
CA ALA A 187 -3.34 14.79 9.62
C ALA A 187 -4.03 16.16 9.58
N LEU A 188 -4.73 16.56 10.64
CA LEU A 188 -5.33 17.89 10.74
C LEU A 188 -4.28 18.99 10.72
N TYR A 189 -3.17 18.81 11.43
CA TYR A 189 -2.07 19.78 11.41
C TYR A 189 -1.48 19.94 10.02
N SER A 190 -1.19 18.83 9.32
CA SER A 190 -0.69 18.87 7.95
C SER A 190 -1.66 19.60 7.02
N MET A 191 -2.97 19.34 7.13
CA MET A 191 -3.98 20.03 6.32
C MET A 191 -4.05 21.52 6.64
N TYR A 192 -3.90 21.90 7.92
CA TYR A 192 -3.84 23.29 8.36
C TYR A 192 -2.61 24.01 7.79
N SER A 193 -1.43 23.38 7.89
CA SER A 193 -0.16 23.98 7.45
C SER A 193 -0.03 24.08 5.93
N THR A 194 -0.50 23.08 5.17
CA THR A 194 -0.44 23.11 3.70
C THR A 194 -1.49 24.08 3.12
N GLY A 195 -2.59 24.29 3.85
CA GLY A 195 -3.75 24.98 3.32
C GLY A 195 -4.42 24.17 2.21
N GLY A 196 -5.64 24.55 1.86
CA GLY A 196 -6.39 23.92 0.79
C GLY A 196 -7.76 24.53 0.62
N GLU A 197 -8.29 24.39 -0.58
CA GLU A 197 -9.57 24.98 -0.98
C GLU A 197 -10.46 23.95 -1.68
N GLY A 198 -11.76 24.20 -1.66
CA GLY A 198 -12.76 23.40 -2.33
C GLY A 198 -13.35 22.25 -1.48
N GLU A 199 -14.49 21.74 -1.96
CA GLU A 199 -15.32 20.77 -1.25
C GLU A 199 -14.55 19.48 -0.86
N ALA A 200 -13.63 19.02 -1.71
CA ALA A 200 -12.84 17.82 -1.45
C ALA A 200 -11.90 17.98 -0.24
N PHE A 201 -11.32 19.17 -0.06
CA PHE A 201 -10.50 19.52 1.08
C PHE A 201 -11.36 19.63 2.34
N GLU A 202 -12.45 20.41 2.29
CA GLU A 202 -13.38 20.61 3.40
C GLU A 202 -13.97 19.29 3.91
N ARG A 203 -14.44 18.42 3.02
CA ARG A 203 -14.94 17.09 3.40
C ARG A 203 -13.88 16.22 4.07
N THR A 204 -12.62 16.36 3.68
CA THR A 204 -11.51 15.61 4.30
C THR A 204 -11.17 16.19 5.67
N TRP A 205 -11.19 17.51 5.81
CA TRP A 205 -11.01 18.22 7.07
C TRP A 205 -12.11 17.84 8.08
N ILE A 206 -13.38 18.01 7.69
CA ILE A 206 -14.57 17.70 8.49
C ILE A 206 -14.54 16.24 8.94
N LYS A 207 -14.29 15.31 8.02
CA LYS A 207 -14.18 13.89 8.37
C LYS A 207 -13.11 13.64 9.44
N THR A 208 -11.93 14.25 9.30
CA THR A 208 -10.82 14.01 10.22
C THR A 208 -11.11 14.61 11.60
N ALA A 209 -11.67 15.82 11.64
CA ALA A 209 -12.05 16.50 12.86
C ALA A 209 -13.23 15.83 13.59
N LEU A 210 -14.25 15.33 12.89
CA LEU A 210 -15.34 14.56 13.50
C LEU A 210 -14.84 13.30 14.19
N ILE A 211 -13.91 12.57 13.56
CA ILE A 211 -13.34 11.36 14.16
C ILE A 211 -12.49 11.71 15.39
N LEU A 212 -11.72 12.81 15.33
CA LEU A 212 -10.83 13.20 16.42
C LEU A 212 -11.57 13.80 17.61
N LEU A 213 -12.45 14.77 17.37
CA LEU A 213 -13.07 15.60 18.40
C LEU A 213 -14.36 14.98 18.95
N HIS A 214 -15.12 14.32 18.08
CA HIS A 214 -16.46 13.80 18.41
C HIS A 214 -16.50 12.27 18.47
N GLY A 215 -15.36 11.59 18.29
CA GLY A 215 -15.26 10.13 18.44
C GLY A 215 -16.04 9.31 17.41
N VAL A 216 -16.55 9.95 16.34
CA VAL A 216 -17.43 9.30 15.36
C VAL A 216 -16.70 8.17 14.63
N SER A 217 -17.35 7.00 14.56
CA SER A 217 -16.79 5.81 13.91
C SER A 217 -16.84 5.93 12.37
N SER A 218 -15.67 5.92 11.74
CA SER A 218 -15.40 5.85 10.28
C SER A 218 -16.50 6.39 9.35
N LEU A 219 -16.32 7.61 8.83
CA LEU A 219 -17.26 8.25 7.92
C LEU A 219 -16.91 8.05 6.43
N ASN A 220 -17.93 7.89 5.60
CA ASN A 220 -17.79 8.08 4.15
C ASN A 220 -17.85 9.59 3.86
N LYS A 221 -17.03 10.10 2.93
CA LYS A 221 -17.01 11.53 2.60
C LYS A 221 -18.36 12.04 2.08
N LYS A 222 -19.23 11.15 1.58
CA LYS A 222 -20.59 11.45 1.09
C LYS A 222 -21.70 11.26 2.13
N SER A 223 -21.39 10.79 3.35
CA SER A 223 -22.43 10.42 4.33
C SER A 223 -22.88 11.56 5.24
N PHE A 224 -22.41 12.78 5.00
CA PHE A 224 -22.77 13.95 5.81
C PHE A 224 -22.96 15.18 4.91
N SER A 225 -23.88 16.03 5.35
CA SER A 225 -24.12 17.37 4.79
C SER A 225 -23.51 18.39 5.74
N TYR A 226 -22.99 19.48 5.18
CA TYR A 226 -22.39 20.54 6.00
C TYR A 226 -22.71 21.92 5.44
N SER A 227 -22.72 22.91 6.32
CA SER A 227 -22.85 24.32 5.99
C SER A 227 -21.84 25.13 6.79
N LEU A 228 -21.43 26.28 6.26
CA LEU A 228 -20.60 27.23 7.02
C LEU A 228 -21.38 27.72 8.24
N PHE A 229 -20.75 27.70 9.41
CA PHE A 229 -21.37 28.12 10.65
C PHE A 229 -20.34 28.62 11.65
N THR A 230 -20.59 29.78 12.23
CA THR A 230 -19.69 30.45 13.18
C THR A 230 -20.25 30.30 14.59
N VAL A 231 -19.45 29.76 15.50
CA VAL A 231 -19.79 29.65 16.93
C VAL A 231 -18.82 30.53 17.70
N GLN A 232 -19.35 31.46 18.51
CA GLN A 232 -18.55 32.34 19.38
C GLN A 232 -17.40 33.08 18.64
N GLY A 233 -17.65 33.51 17.40
CA GLY A 233 -16.64 34.20 16.57
C GLY A 233 -15.64 33.28 15.87
N GLN A 234 -15.71 31.97 16.09
CA GLN A 234 -14.86 30.98 15.42
C GLN A 234 -15.56 30.40 14.20
N ALA A 235 -14.98 30.64 13.01
CA ALA A 235 -15.50 30.10 11.76
C ALA A 235 -15.34 28.57 11.72
N GLY A 236 -16.39 27.88 11.28
CA GLY A 236 -16.39 26.44 11.17
C GLY A 236 -17.52 25.91 10.31
N PHE A 237 -17.85 24.65 10.54
CA PHE A 237 -18.86 23.92 9.81
C PHE A 237 -19.87 23.35 10.78
N ASN A 238 -21.14 23.52 10.46
CA ASN A 238 -22.20 22.73 11.06
C ASN A 238 -22.40 21.49 10.19
N VAL A 239 -22.32 20.30 10.80
CA VAL A 239 -22.29 19.03 10.09
C VAL A 239 -23.43 18.15 10.58
N VAL A 240 -24.32 17.78 9.67
CA VAL A 240 -25.45 16.90 9.98
C VAL A 240 -25.10 15.48 9.55
N LEU A 241 -25.12 14.57 10.51
CA LEU A 241 -24.84 13.15 10.34
C LEU A 241 -25.92 12.33 11.04
N LYS A 242 -26.71 11.58 10.27
CA LYS A 242 -27.74 10.65 10.80
C LYS A 242 -28.59 11.28 11.92
N GLU A 243 -29.13 12.47 11.65
CA GLU A 243 -30.00 13.26 12.54
C GLU A 243 -29.30 13.96 13.71
N GLU A 244 -28.02 13.69 13.95
CA GLU A 244 -27.21 14.46 14.91
C GLU A 244 -26.46 15.60 14.22
N THR A 245 -26.36 16.72 14.93
CA THR A 245 -25.72 17.93 14.44
C THR A 245 -24.45 18.20 15.24
N TYR A 246 -23.33 18.25 14.53
CA TYR A 246 -22.00 18.42 15.10
C TYR A 246 -21.39 19.72 14.59
N TRP A 247 -20.78 20.48 15.50
CA TRP A 247 -19.95 21.61 15.11
C TRP A 247 -18.48 21.20 14.97
N VAL A 248 -17.84 21.63 13.89
CA VAL A 248 -16.44 21.37 13.59
C VAL A 248 -15.71 22.68 13.30
N PRO A 249 -14.56 22.98 13.93
CA PRO A 249 -13.80 24.20 13.63
C PRO A 249 -13.29 24.19 12.20
N GLY A 250 -13.25 25.35 11.55
CA GLY A 250 -12.75 25.49 10.19
C GLY A 250 -11.22 25.42 10.10
N PRO A 251 -10.65 25.19 8.92
CA PRO A 251 -9.20 25.16 8.68
C PRO A 251 -8.51 26.51 8.90
N THR A 252 -9.27 27.59 8.96
CA THR A 252 -8.77 28.93 9.31
C THR A 252 -8.58 29.14 10.80
N CYS A 253 -9.08 28.23 11.64
CA CYS A 253 -8.87 28.30 13.07
C CYS A 253 -7.88 27.23 13.53
N ARG A 254 -6.86 27.67 14.29
CA ARG A 254 -5.87 26.78 14.89
C ARG A 254 -6.58 25.74 15.79
N PRO A 255 -6.31 24.44 15.63
CA PRO A 255 -6.92 23.41 16.48
C PRO A 255 -6.52 23.54 17.96
N SER A 256 -7.48 23.33 18.87
CA SER A 256 -7.32 23.53 20.32
C SER A 256 -6.29 22.63 20.99
N PHE A 257 -6.01 21.44 20.44
CA PHE A 257 -4.95 20.55 20.95
C PHE A 257 -3.52 21.08 20.73
N MET A 258 -3.36 22.28 20.13
CA MET A 258 -2.06 22.93 19.92
C MET A 258 -1.64 23.89 21.04
N SER A 259 -2.45 24.09 22.08
CA SER A 259 -2.14 25.04 23.17
C SER A 259 -1.13 24.52 24.21
N GLU A 260 -0.61 23.29 24.11
CA GLU A 260 0.28 22.68 25.13
C GLU A 260 1.71 22.37 24.66
N SER A 261 2.21 23.00 23.59
CA SER A 261 3.63 22.92 23.25
C SER A 261 4.36 24.22 23.59
N THR A 262 4.42 24.56 24.87
CA THR A 262 5.37 25.56 25.37
C THR A 262 6.76 24.92 25.41
N ALA A 263 7.71 25.53 24.70
CA ALA A 263 9.09 25.09 24.58
C ALA A 263 9.79 24.92 25.94
N PRO A 264 10.67 23.92 26.13
CA PRO A 264 11.66 24.00 27.19
C PRO A 264 12.68 25.08 26.83
N SER A 265 12.92 25.98 27.77
CA SER A 265 14.02 26.96 27.76
C SER A 265 15.38 26.28 27.86
#